data_AF-A0A1U9J6Z9-F1
#
_entry.id   AF-A0A1U9J6Z9-F1
#
_cell.length_a   1.000
_cell.length_b   1.000
_cell.length_c   1.000
_cell.angle_alpha   90.00
_cell.angle_beta   90.00
_cell.angle_gamma   90.00
#
_symmetry.space_group_name_H-M   'P 1'
#
loop_
_entity.id
_entity.type
_entity.pdbx_description
1 polymer ?
#
loop_
_entity_poly.entity_id
_entity_poly.type
_entity_poly.pdbx_seq_one_letter_code
_entity_poly.pdbx_strand_id
1 'polypeptide(L)'
;SLSTLALSSLLWWSSVNRESSIQGLHNKKTHTLFKAGMALFITSEVLLFTSMFWNFFHLSFEASVAIYGNWPPNSLSFTNPYLLPIYGTILLISSSFMASKAHQATTTSTVNYCPINKNLLKSVMLGFLFLDMQLMEYSQSNS
;
A
#
# COMPACT_ATOMS: atom_id res chain seq x y z
N SER A 1 -3.17 -25.62 -3.82
CA SER A 1 -3.52 -24.88 -2.59
C SER A 1 -3.41 -23.38 -2.81
N LEU A 2 -2.28 -22.83 -3.27
CA LEU A 2 -2.16 -21.39 -3.56
C LEU A 2 -2.81 -20.97 -4.88
N SER A 3 -2.61 -21.77 -5.94
CA SER A 3 -3.20 -21.50 -7.27
C SER A 3 -4.73 -21.47 -7.25
N THR A 4 -5.35 -22.34 -6.46
CA THR A 4 -6.81 -22.40 -6.27
C THR A 4 -7.35 -21.19 -5.51
N LEU A 5 -6.59 -20.69 -4.52
CA LEU A 5 -6.94 -19.46 -3.80
C LEU A 5 -6.83 -18.24 -4.72
N ALA A 6 -5.74 -18.13 -5.47
CA ALA A 6 -5.56 -17.06 -6.45
C ALA A 6 -6.69 -17.07 -7.50
N LEU A 7 -6.97 -18.22 -8.11
CA LEU A 7 -8.03 -18.33 -9.12
C LEU A 7 -9.41 -18.00 -8.55
N SER A 8 -9.77 -18.54 -7.37
CA SER A 8 -11.07 -18.26 -6.74
C SER A 8 -11.22 -16.78 -6.38
N SER A 9 -10.17 -16.11 -5.91
CA SER A 9 -10.20 -14.67 -5.65
C SER A 9 -10.39 -13.85 -6.93
N LEU A 10 -9.68 -14.17 -8.03
CA LEU A 10 -9.83 -13.48 -9.32
C LEU A 10 -11.23 -13.67 -9.92
N LEU A 11 -11.77 -14.89 -9.85
CA LEU A 11 -13.12 -15.19 -10.32
C LEU A 11 -14.17 -14.46 -9.48
N TRP A 12 -13.98 -14.40 -8.16
CA TRP A 12 -14.87 -13.67 -7.27
C TRP A 12 -14.88 -12.17 -7.61
N TRP A 13 -13.72 -11.53 -7.77
CA TRP A 13 -13.64 -10.12 -8.18
C TRP A 13 -14.29 -9.85 -9.54
N SER A 14 -14.12 -10.77 -10.51
CA SER A 14 -14.79 -10.68 -11.81
C SER A 14 -16.32 -10.75 -11.65
N SER A 15 -16.81 -11.62 -10.76
CA SER A 15 -18.25 -11.75 -10.50
C SER A 15 -18.85 -10.49 -9.89
N VAL A 16 -18.15 -9.85 -8.93
CA VAL A 16 -18.56 -8.58 -8.31
C VAL A 16 -18.62 -7.45 -9.35
N ASN A 17 -17.62 -7.37 -10.25
CA ASN A 17 -17.62 -6.36 -11.32
C ASN A 17 -18.78 -6.57 -12.33
N ARG A 18 -19.15 -7.83 -12.60
CA ARG A 18 -20.30 -8.13 -13.46
C ARG A 18 -21.62 -7.76 -12.77
N GLU A 19 -21.74 -8.04 -11.48
CA GLU A 19 -22.89 -7.67 -10.65
C GLU A 19 -23.09 -6.14 -10.63
N SER A 20 -22.00 -5.38 -10.51
CA SER A 20 -22.04 -3.92 -10.48
C SER A 20 -22.36 -3.30 -11.84
N SER A 21 -21.61 -3.67 -12.88
CA SER A 21 -21.59 -2.91 -14.14
C SER A 21 -22.60 -3.41 -15.18
N ILE A 22 -22.88 -4.72 -15.19
CA ILE A 22 -23.76 -5.34 -16.20
C ILE A 22 -25.16 -5.55 -15.65
N GLN A 23 -25.27 -6.03 -14.40
CA GLN A 23 -26.56 -6.35 -13.79
C GLN A 23 -27.18 -5.17 -13.02
N GLY A 24 -26.39 -4.14 -12.67
CA GLY A 24 -26.89 -2.93 -12.02
C GLY A 24 -27.44 -3.17 -10.60
N LEU A 25 -27.02 -4.25 -9.93
CA LEU A 25 -27.55 -4.65 -8.62
C LEU A 25 -27.04 -3.77 -7.46
N HIS A 26 -26.07 -2.90 -7.73
CA HIS A 26 -25.48 -2.01 -6.72
C HIS A 26 -26.32 -0.75 -6.50
N ASN A 27 -27.25 -0.83 -5.55
CA ASN A 27 -28.04 0.31 -5.08
C ASN A 27 -27.24 1.27 -4.18
N LYS A 28 -27.77 2.48 -3.93
CA LYS A 28 -27.12 3.46 -3.02
C LYS A 28 -26.77 2.86 -1.64
N LYS A 29 -27.64 2.01 -1.09
CA LYS A 29 -27.43 1.29 0.18
C LYS A 29 -26.25 0.32 0.12
N THR A 30 -26.06 -0.40 -0.99
CA THR A 30 -24.91 -1.32 -1.13
C THR A 30 -23.62 -0.54 -1.29
N HIS A 31 -23.62 0.58 -2.03
CA HIS A 31 -22.47 1.47 -2.11
C HIS A 31 -22.05 2.04 -0.74
N THR A 32 -23.00 2.43 0.10
CA THR A 32 -22.67 2.86 1.47
C THR A 32 -22.09 1.73 2.32
N LEU A 33 -22.59 0.51 2.14
CA LEU A 33 -22.06 -0.67 2.83
C LEU A 33 -20.64 -1.01 2.37
N PHE A 34 -20.35 -0.98 1.07
CA PHE A 34 -19.00 -1.19 0.54
C PHE A 34 -18.01 -0.14 1.04
N LYS A 35 -18.43 1.14 1.13
CA LYS A 35 -17.59 2.21 1.70
C LYS A 35 -17.30 1.98 3.18
N ALA A 36 -18.31 1.62 3.98
CA ALA A 36 -18.13 1.31 5.40
C ALA A 36 -17.27 0.06 5.60
N GLY A 37 -17.48 -0.99 4.79
CA GLY A 37 -16.69 -2.21 4.80
C GLY A 37 -15.22 -1.97 4.47
N MET A 38 -14.93 -1.17 3.44
CA MET A 38 -13.56 -0.79 3.10
C MET A 38 -12.89 0.02 4.21
N ALA A 39 -13.63 0.95 4.85
CA ALA A 39 -13.10 1.69 6.00
C ALA A 39 -12.75 0.76 7.16
N LEU A 40 -13.64 -0.18 7.51
CA LEU A 40 -13.38 -1.18 8.56
C LEU A 40 -12.18 -2.07 8.23
N PHE A 41 -12.06 -2.52 6.98
CA PHE A 41 -10.92 -3.30 6.51
C PHE A 41 -9.60 -2.51 6.65
N ILE A 42 -9.57 -1.24 6.21
CA ILE A 42 -8.39 -0.37 6.40
C ILE A 42 -8.08 -0.20 7.89
N THR A 43 -9.09 -0.01 8.75
CA THR A 43 -8.84 0.10 10.20
C THR A 43 -8.26 -1.17 10.80
N SER A 44 -8.66 -2.36 10.33
CA SER A 44 -8.04 -3.61 10.78
C SER A 44 -6.58 -3.74 10.35
N GLU A 45 -6.22 -3.27 9.14
CA GLU A 45 -4.83 -3.24 8.68
C GLU A 45 -3.98 -2.25 9.50
N VAL A 46 -4.52 -1.08 9.85
CA VAL A 46 -3.83 -0.11 10.72
C VAL A 46 -3.57 -0.70 12.11
N LEU A 47 -4.53 -1.45 12.68
CA LEU A 47 -4.35 -2.16 13.95
C LEU A 47 -3.28 -3.25 13.86
N LEU A 48 -3.23 -3.97 12.73
CA LEU A 48 -2.17 -4.94 12.44
C LEU A 48 -0.79 -4.26 12.46
N PHE A 49 -0.59 -3.16 11.73
CA PHE A 49 0.67 -2.41 11.76
C PHE A 49 0.98 -1.84 13.15
N THR A 50 -0.03 -1.38 13.88
CA THR A 50 0.13 -0.88 15.25
C THR A 50 0.69 -1.97 16.17
N SER A 51 0.26 -3.24 16.00
CA SER A 51 0.80 -4.36 16.77
C SER A 51 2.28 -4.64 16.46
N MET A 52 2.70 -4.51 15.19
CA MET A 52 4.09 -4.67 14.78
C MET A 52 4.98 -3.54 15.34
N PHE A 53 4.51 -2.29 15.28
CA PHE A 53 5.19 -1.15 15.88
C PHE A 53 5.28 -1.27 17.40
N TRP A 54 4.22 -1.74 18.06
CA TRP A 54 4.24 -2.00 19.50
C TRP A 54 5.34 -3.00 19.87
N ASN A 55 5.43 -4.11 19.14
CA ASN A 55 6.49 -5.10 19.34
C ASN A 55 7.89 -4.51 19.09
N PHE A 56 8.08 -3.72 18.03
CA PHE A 56 9.34 -3.03 17.76
C PHE A 56 9.74 -2.09 18.92
N PHE A 57 8.81 -1.27 19.41
CA PHE A 57 9.08 -0.35 20.51
C PHE A 57 9.38 -1.08 21.81
N HIS A 58 8.59 -2.09 22.16
CA HIS A 58 8.82 -2.93 23.34
C HIS A 58 10.24 -3.51 23.34
N LEU A 59 10.64 -4.13 22.23
CA LEU A 59 11.99 -4.69 22.08
C LEU A 59 13.07 -3.61 22.10
N SER A 60 12.86 -2.45 21.48
CA SER A 60 13.84 -1.35 21.48
C SER A 60 14.05 -0.76 22.89
N PHE A 61 12.98 -0.63 23.68
CA PHE A 61 13.05 -0.10 25.05
C PHE A 61 13.70 -1.11 25.99
N GLU A 62 13.35 -2.39 25.91
CA GLU A 62 13.96 -3.43 26.74
C GLU A 62 15.44 -3.66 26.38
N ALA A 63 15.77 -3.68 25.08
CA ALA A 63 17.14 -3.82 24.62
C ALA A 63 18.04 -2.64 25.05
N SER A 64 17.48 -1.43 25.14
CA SER A 64 18.23 -0.28 25.68
C SER A 64 18.66 -0.51 27.14
N VAL A 65 17.92 -1.28 27.95
CA VAL A 65 18.34 -1.61 29.32
C VAL A 65 19.39 -2.72 29.33
N ALA A 66 19.27 -3.71 28.43
CA ALA A 66 20.20 -4.84 28.34
C ALA A 66 21.56 -4.52 27.70
N ILE A 67 21.63 -3.53 26.80
CA ILE A 67 22.83 -3.15 26.02
C ILE A 67 23.37 -1.78 26.50
N TYR A 68 23.24 -1.44 27.78
CA TYR A 68 23.74 -0.17 28.35
C TYR A 68 23.29 1.11 27.61
N GLY A 69 22.10 1.11 27.02
CA GLY A 69 21.53 2.23 26.28
C GLY A 69 21.83 2.23 24.77
N ASN A 70 22.60 1.26 24.26
CA ASN A 70 22.97 1.20 22.85
C ASN A 70 21.93 0.42 22.03
N TRP A 71 20.87 1.13 21.62
CA TRP A 71 20.00 0.69 20.54
C TRP A 71 20.27 1.56 19.31
N PRO A 72 20.60 0.97 18.15
CA PRO A 72 20.69 -0.47 17.86
C PRO A 72 22.01 -1.13 18.30
N PRO A 73 22.07 -2.48 18.41
CA PRO A 73 23.30 -3.20 18.75
C PRO A 73 24.38 -3.02 17.68
N ASN A 74 25.64 -2.83 18.12
CA ASN A 74 26.80 -2.57 17.26
C ASN A 74 27.11 -3.68 16.23
N SER A 75 26.52 -4.86 16.37
CA SER A 75 26.68 -5.98 15.44
C SER A 75 25.86 -5.83 14.14
N LEU A 76 24.99 -4.82 14.06
CA LEU A 76 24.15 -4.56 12.90
C LEU A 76 24.70 -3.38 12.09
N SER A 77 25.04 -3.61 10.83
CA SER A 77 25.34 -2.53 9.87
C SER A 77 24.05 -1.99 9.29
N PHE A 78 23.70 -0.75 9.65
CA PHE A 78 22.50 -0.09 9.11
C PHE A 78 22.78 0.58 7.78
N THR A 79 21.82 0.50 6.87
CA THR A 79 21.79 1.32 5.66
C THR A 79 21.60 2.78 6.04
N ASN A 80 22.19 3.70 5.27
CA ASN A 80 22.06 5.13 5.53
C ASN A 80 20.58 5.55 5.35
N PRO A 81 19.89 5.99 6.41
CA PRO A 81 18.45 6.27 6.36
C PRO A 81 18.11 7.46 5.47
N TYR A 82 19.06 8.34 5.18
CA TYR A 82 18.85 9.54 4.37
C TYR A 82 18.96 9.32 2.86
N LEU A 83 19.41 8.14 2.43
CA LEU A 83 19.58 7.86 1.01
C LEU A 83 18.38 7.08 0.48
N LEU A 84 18.41 5.75 0.55
CA LEU A 84 17.41 4.89 -0.07
C LEU A 84 15.99 5.11 0.48
N PRO A 85 15.77 5.18 1.81
CA PRO A 85 14.41 5.37 2.34
C PRO A 85 13.75 6.68 1.92
N ILE A 86 14.52 7.79 1.81
CA ILE A 86 13.98 9.09 1.36
C ILE A 86 13.50 9.01 -0.08
N TYR A 87 14.27 8.37 -0.98
CA TYR A 87 13.81 8.17 -2.36
C TYR A 87 12.50 7.37 -2.42
N GLY A 88 12.37 6.33 -1.58
CA GLY A 88 11.13 5.57 -1.43
C GLY A 88 9.93 6.45 -1.04
N THR A 89 10.11 7.35 -0.07
CA THR A 89 9.04 8.29 0.34
C THR A 89 8.64 9.26 -0.77
N ILE A 90 9.60 9.80 -1.53
CA ILE A 90 9.34 10.71 -2.65
C ILE A 90 8.53 9.98 -3.73
N LEU A 91 8.87 8.71 -4.04
CA LEU A 91 8.12 7.89 -4.98
C LEU A 91 6.66 7.69 -4.54
N LEU A 92 6.43 7.32 -3.27
CA LEU A 92 5.07 7.14 -2.72
C LEU A 92 4.24 8.43 -2.70
N ILE A 93 4.85 9.57 -2.35
CA ILE A 93 4.16 10.86 -2.37
C ILE A 93 3.81 11.25 -3.81
N SER A 94 4.75 11.06 -4.74
CA SER A 94 4.53 11.38 -6.16
C SER A 94 3.45 10.50 -6.79
N SER A 95 3.38 9.21 -6.46
CA SER A 95 2.33 8.30 -6.95
C SER A 95 0.95 8.70 -6.41
N SER A 96 0.86 9.03 -5.11
CA SER A 96 -0.36 9.52 -4.46
C SER A 96 -0.90 10.81 -5.12
N PHE A 97 -0.01 11.72 -5.50
CA PHE A 97 -0.37 12.92 -6.25
C PHE A 97 -0.90 12.61 -7.65
N MET A 98 -0.29 11.66 -8.37
CA MET A 98 -0.77 11.22 -9.70
C MET A 98 -2.15 10.55 -9.61
N ALA A 99 -2.38 9.72 -8.60
CA ALA A 99 -3.69 9.12 -8.33
C ALA A 99 -4.76 10.19 -8.04
N SER A 100 -4.41 11.21 -7.24
CA SER A 100 -5.31 12.34 -6.94
C SER A 100 -5.69 13.13 -8.21
N LYS A 101 -4.73 13.35 -9.12
CA LYS A 101 -5.01 13.96 -10.43
C LYS A 101 -5.89 13.10 -11.32
N ALA A 102 -5.73 11.76 -11.28
CA ALA A 102 -6.63 10.85 -11.99
C ALA A 102 -8.06 10.95 -11.43
N HIS A 103 -8.21 10.97 -10.10
CA HIS A 103 -9.51 11.13 -9.44
C HIS A 103 -10.17 12.50 -9.71
N GLN A 104 -9.40 13.57 -9.77
CA GLN A 104 -9.94 14.88 -10.15
C GLN A 104 -10.48 14.84 -11.58
N ALA A 105 -9.77 14.20 -12.52
CA ALA A 105 -10.20 14.06 -13.90
C ALA A 105 -11.46 13.18 -14.09
N THR A 106 -11.77 12.27 -13.16
CA THR A 106 -13.05 11.51 -13.17
C THR A 106 -14.23 12.32 -12.68
N THR A 107 -14.00 13.34 -11.85
CA THR A 107 -15.05 14.09 -11.15
C THR A 107 -15.41 15.40 -11.87
N THR A 108 -14.60 15.83 -12.83
CA THR A 108 -14.89 16.97 -13.70
C THR A 108 -16.09 16.70 -14.61
N SER A 109 -16.86 17.75 -14.93
CA SER A 109 -18.10 17.69 -15.72
C SER A 109 -17.97 17.04 -17.10
N THR A 110 -16.77 17.09 -17.70
CA THR A 110 -16.42 16.34 -18.90
C THR A 110 -15.40 15.26 -18.54
N VAL A 111 -15.83 14.00 -18.55
CA VAL A 111 -14.95 12.85 -18.30
C VAL A 111 -14.00 12.68 -19.49
N ASN A 112 -12.74 13.06 -19.29
CA ASN A 112 -11.69 12.87 -20.28
C ASN A 112 -10.90 11.60 -19.94
N TYR A 113 -11.10 10.51 -20.68
CA TYR A 113 -10.44 9.23 -20.44
C TYR A 113 -8.91 9.26 -20.64
N CYS A 114 -8.42 10.08 -21.58
CA CYS A 114 -7.00 10.21 -21.88
C CYS A 114 -6.16 10.64 -20.65
N PRO A 115 -6.48 11.75 -19.95
CA PRO A 115 -5.74 12.14 -18.74
C PRO A 115 -5.96 11.17 -17.56
N ILE A 116 -7.14 10.56 -17.42
CA ILE A 116 -7.41 9.54 -16.39
C ILE A 116 -6.42 8.38 -16.57
N ASN A 117 -6.43 7.73 -17.74
CA ASN A 117 -5.59 6.57 -18.01
C ASN A 117 -4.09 6.89 -17.90
N LYS A 118 -3.67 8.07 -18.40
CA LYS A 118 -2.26 8.49 -18.31
C LYS A 118 -1.80 8.69 -16.86
N ASN A 119 -2.59 9.35 -16.02
CA ASN A 119 -2.21 9.62 -14.63
C ASN A 119 -2.27 8.35 -13.77
N LEU A 120 -3.28 7.50 -13.97
CA LEU A 120 -3.40 6.21 -13.29
C LEU A 120 -2.24 5.29 -13.66
N LEU A 121 -1.89 5.19 -14.95
CA LEU A 121 -0.73 4.42 -15.41
C LEU A 121 0.58 4.92 -14.78
N LYS A 122 0.80 6.24 -14.75
CA LYS A 122 1.98 6.82 -14.09
C LYS A 122 2.04 6.48 -12.61
N SER A 123 0.90 6.54 -11.90
CA SER A 123 0.82 6.16 -10.48
C SER A 123 1.21 4.71 -10.26
N VAL A 124 0.72 3.79 -11.10
CA VAL A 124 1.04 2.36 -11.01
C VAL A 124 2.51 2.10 -11.32
N MET A 125 3.07 2.75 -12.34
CA MET A 125 4.48 2.63 -12.70
C MET A 125 5.41 3.12 -11.58
N LEU A 126 5.08 4.23 -10.91
CA LEU A 126 5.82 4.71 -9.74
C LEU A 126 5.75 3.71 -8.57
N GLY A 127 4.62 3.00 -8.40
CA GLY A 127 4.48 1.93 -7.43
C GLY A 127 5.38 0.73 -7.72
N PHE A 128 5.49 0.30 -8.99
CA PHE A 128 6.43 -0.75 -9.38
C PHE A 128 7.89 -0.34 -9.16
N LEU A 129 8.25 0.89 -9.51
CA LEU A 129 9.60 1.43 -9.25
C LEU A 129 9.94 1.43 -7.75
N PHE A 130 8.96 1.72 -6.89
CA PHE A 130 9.13 1.62 -5.44
C PHE A 130 9.38 0.17 -4.99
N LEU A 131 8.61 -0.80 -5.50
CA LEU A 131 8.80 -2.21 -5.16
C LEU A 131 10.16 -2.74 -5.63
N ASP A 132 10.61 -2.37 -6.82
CA ASP A 132 11.94 -2.75 -7.34
C ASP A 132 13.05 -2.20 -6.44
N MET A 133 12.93 -0.94 -5.99
CA MET A 133 13.87 -0.34 -5.05
C MET A 133 13.90 -1.09 -3.70
N GLN A 134 12.73 -1.46 -3.17
CA GLN A 134 12.64 -2.22 -1.92
C GLN A 134 13.26 -3.62 -2.04
N LEU A 135 13.13 -4.27 -3.19
CA LEU A 135 13.80 -5.56 -3.45
C LEU A 135 15.33 -5.42 -3.51
N MET A 136 15.84 -4.33 -4.11
CA MET A 136 17.28 -4.05 -4.12
C MET A 136 17.83 -3.79 -2.72
N GLU A 137 17.10 -3.04 -1.89
CA GLU A 137 17.48 -2.80 -0.50
C GLU A 137 17.52 -4.10 0.31
N TYR A 138 16.50 -4.94 0.15
CA TYR A 138 16.42 -6.23 0.84
C TYR A 138 17.52 -7.21 0.42
N SER A 139 17.92 -7.20 -0.86
CA SER A 139 19.01 -8.07 -1.32
C SER A 139 20.36 -7.60 -0.79
N GLN A 140 20.59 -6.28 -0.71
CA GLN A 140 21.81 -5.70 -0.15
C GLN A 140 21.91 -5.88 1.37
N SER A 141 20.79 -5.85 2.10
CA SER A 141 20.81 -6.06 3.55
C SER A 141 21.09 -7.51 3.97
N ASN A 142 20.82 -8.47 3.07
CA ASN A 142 21.04 -9.90 3.30
C ASN A 142 22.43 -10.39 2.86
N SER A 143 23.19 -9.58 2.13
CA SER A 143 24.57 -9.87 1.70
C SER A 143 25.60 -9.31 2.67
#